data_AF-A0A4R4NIJ4-F1
#
_entry.id   AF-A0A4R4NIJ4-F1
#
_cell.length_a   1.000
_cell.length_b   1.000
_cell.length_c   1.000
_cell.angle_alpha   90.00
_cell.angle_beta   90.00
_cell.angle_gamma   90.00
#
_symmetry.space_group_name_H-M   'P 1'
#
loop_
_entity.id
_entity.type
_entity.pdbx_description
1 polymer ?
#
loop_
_entity_poly.entity_id
_entity_poly.type
_entity_poly.pdbx_seq_one_letter_code
_entity_poly.pdbx_strand_id
1 'polypeptide(L)'
;MTVYVMSALLNLYALGVFMGRRVVIAVRRRTPRLSPLLLRRSGWLAGLFAVLMAVALLQIPGWAAVPSAHAEEKAPETALTEGQALAAARESGAPVEVLAGRGESRTVRALPNGRVEVEQHVRPIRARRDGGWADIDTGLRRSGADVVPGASTVGLRFSGGGDGPMVQMTRAGHKLALTWPTPLPEPTLDGDTATYRGVLGADVDLLLRAEADGFAHTLVVKTAEAAKDPRLARLALSLSAPGLSVTQEPAG
;
A
#
# COMPACT_ATOMS: atom_id res chain seq x y z
N MET A 1 -7.17 12.10 -31.34
CA MET A 1 -7.16 12.64 -29.97
C MET A 1 -6.33 11.71 -29.12
N THR A 2 -5.04 12.00 -28.99
CA THR A 2 -4.06 11.15 -28.31
C THR A 2 -4.00 11.60 -26.85
N VAL A 3 -4.49 10.79 -25.93
CA VAL A 3 -4.48 11.08 -24.49
C VAL A 3 -3.12 10.66 -23.94
N TYR A 4 -2.35 11.61 -23.41
CA TYR A 4 -1.14 11.30 -22.64
C TYR A 4 -1.53 11.15 -21.16
N VAL A 5 -1.54 9.91 -20.67
CA VAL A 5 -1.74 9.62 -19.24
C VAL A 5 -0.37 9.52 -18.59
N MET A 6 0.02 10.52 -17.79
CA MET A 6 1.12 10.35 -16.84
C MET A 6 0.56 9.70 -15.58
N SER A 7 0.66 8.38 -15.50
CA SER A 7 0.33 7.60 -14.32
C SER A 7 1.60 7.43 -13.48
N ALA A 8 1.64 8.05 -12.30
CA ALA A 8 2.57 7.67 -11.24
C ALA A 8 1.88 6.56 -10.44
N LEU A 9 2.18 5.30 -10.78
CA LEU A 9 1.73 4.15 -10.02
C LEU A 9 2.56 4.05 -8.74
N LEU A 10 2.02 4.56 -7.63
CA LEU A 10 2.46 4.09 -6.32
C LEU A 10 1.81 2.72 -6.09
N ASN A 11 2.52 1.64 -6.43
CA ASN A 11 2.06 0.28 -6.18
C ASN A 11 3.03 -0.40 -5.23
N LEU A 12 2.63 -0.47 -3.96
CA LEU A 12 3.44 -0.97 -2.86
C LEU A 12 3.08 -2.43 -2.58
N TYR A 13 3.70 -3.41 -3.25
CA TYR A 13 3.77 -4.78 -2.73
C TYR A 13 5.06 -5.47 -3.20
N ALA A 14 6.05 -5.48 -2.32
CA ALA A 14 7.13 -6.45 -2.33
C ALA A 14 6.89 -7.44 -1.18
N LEU A 15 6.48 -8.68 -1.51
CA LEU A 15 7.08 -9.87 -0.91
C LEU A 15 6.78 -11.07 -1.81
N GLY A 16 7.84 -11.80 -2.17
CA GLY A 16 7.77 -12.93 -3.06
C GLY A 16 7.20 -14.18 -2.40
N VAL A 17 6.68 -15.08 -3.25
CA VAL A 17 7.02 -16.51 -3.37
C VAL A 17 6.23 -17.03 -4.58
N PHE A 18 6.91 -17.41 -5.68
CA PHE A 18 6.76 -18.75 -6.28
C PHE A 18 7.75 -18.97 -7.44
N MET A 19 8.65 -19.92 -7.18
CA MET A 19 9.12 -20.99 -8.07
C MET A 19 9.00 -20.83 -9.60
N GLY A 20 10.16 -20.90 -10.26
CA GLY A 20 10.34 -21.88 -11.33
C GLY A 20 10.09 -21.42 -12.76
N ARG A 21 11.04 -20.70 -13.36
CA ARG A 21 11.56 -20.96 -14.71
C ARG A 21 12.89 -20.24 -14.92
N ARG A 22 13.96 -21.03 -15.07
CA ARG A 22 15.31 -20.54 -15.38
C ARG A 22 15.32 -19.98 -16.80
N VAL A 23 15.46 -18.67 -16.94
CA VAL A 23 15.93 -18.06 -18.20
C VAL A 23 17.39 -17.70 -17.96
N VAL A 24 18.28 -18.51 -18.54
CA VAL A 24 19.72 -18.28 -18.56
C VAL A 24 20.00 -17.18 -19.57
N ILE A 25 20.21 -15.95 -19.11
CA ILE A 25 20.75 -14.87 -19.95
C ILE A 25 22.27 -14.90 -19.82
N ALA A 26 22.93 -15.46 -20.83
CA ALA A 26 24.37 -15.51 -20.95
C ALA A 26 24.94 -14.10 -21.22
N VAL A 27 25.43 -13.43 -20.18
CA VAL A 27 26.20 -12.19 -20.33
C VAL A 27 27.67 -12.55 -20.51
N ARG A 28 28.11 -12.56 -21.77
CA ARG A 28 29.52 -12.77 -22.17
C ARG A 28 30.36 -11.56 -21.75
N ARG A 29 30.93 -11.57 -20.54
CA ARG A 29 31.92 -10.57 -20.14
C ARG A 29 33.21 -10.78 -20.95
N ARG A 30 33.57 -9.79 -21.77
CA ARG A 30 34.91 -9.65 -22.36
C ARG A 30 35.91 -9.39 -21.23
N THR A 31 36.84 -10.31 -21.01
CA THR A 31 38.01 -10.06 -20.17
C THR A 31 39.09 -9.35 -21.01
N PRO A 32 39.68 -8.24 -20.55
CA PRO A 32 40.93 -7.76 -21.12
C PRO A 32 42.08 -8.67 -20.67
N ARG A 33 42.90 -9.05 -21.64
CA ARG A 33 44.14 -9.81 -21.48
C ARG A 33 45.13 -8.98 -20.66
N LEU A 34 45.66 -9.54 -19.58
CA LEU A 34 46.91 -9.11 -18.98
C LEU A 34 47.89 -10.27 -19.04
N SER A 35 49.03 -9.98 -19.67
CA SER A 35 50.11 -10.92 -19.99
C SER A 35 50.81 -11.45 -18.74
N PRO A 36 51.36 -12.67 -18.76
CA PRO A 36 52.03 -13.27 -17.62
C PRO A 36 53.54 -13.00 -17.67
N LEU A 37 54.10 -12.42 -16.61
CA LEU A 37 55.54 -12.45 -16.35
C LEU A 37 55.77 -12.78 -14.87
N LEU A 38 56.00 -14.08 -14.66
CA LEU A 38 57.06 -14.69 -13.86
C LEU A 38 57.56 -13.92 -12.61
N LEU A 39 57.45 -14.56 -11.44
CA LEU A 39 58.58 -14.98 -10.59
C LEU A 39 58.02 -15.89 -9.47
N ARG A 40 58.22 -17.22 -9.55
CA ARG A 40 59.29 -17.99 -8.89
C ARG A 40 59.20 -18.02 -7.35
N ARG A 41 58.90 -19.24 -6.84
CA ARG A 41 59.37 -19.89 -5.59
C ARG A 41 58.93 -19.16 -4.30
N SER A 42 58.30 -19.80 -3.33
CA SER A 42 58.69 -21.04 -2.66
C SER A 42 57.52 -21.57 -1.85
N GLY A 43 57.35 -22.90 -1.82
CA GLY A 43 56.52 -23.56 -0.81
C GLY A 43 57.06 -23.34 0.60
N TRP A 44 56.45 -24.03 1.55
CA TRP A 44 56.59 -23.89 3.01
C TRP A 44 55.66 -22.84 3.58
N LEU A 45 54.44 -23.28 3.91
CA LEU A 45 53.75 -23.08 5.20
C LEU A 45 52.39 -23.81 5.14
N ALA A 46 52.44 -25.10 4.79
CA ALA A 46 51.40 -26.04 5.14
C ALA A 46 51.65 -26.44 6.61
N GLY A 47 50.81 -25.96 7.53
CA GLY A 47 50.99 -26.31 8.95
C GLY A 47 50.21 -25.51 9.98
N LEU A 48 49.21 -24.70 9.62
CA LEU A 48 48.41 -23.97 10.62
C LEU A 48 46.98 -23.66 10.16
N PHE A 49 46.33 -24.61 9.48
CA PHE A 49 44.96 -24.44 8.96
C PHE A 49 44.02 -25.62 9.27
N ALA A 50 44.26 -26.34 10.38
CA ALA A 50 43.49 -27.55 10.72
C ALA A 50 42.97 -27.62 12.16
N VAL A 51 43.01 -26.54 12.95
CA VAL A 51 42.46 -26.53 14.32
C VAL A 51 41.46 -25.39 14.59
N LEU A 52 41.21 -24.49 13.64
CA LEU A 52 40.19 -23.41 13.78
C LEU A 52 38.89 -23.68 12.97
N MET A 53 38.54 -24.95 12.76
CA MET A 53 37.29 -25.36 12.08
C MET A 53 36.43 -26.31 12.91
N ALA A 54 36.44 -26.14 14.24
CA ALA A 54 35.61 -26.95 15.15
C ALA A 54 34.84 -26.15 16.23
N VAL A 55 34.89 -24.80 16.24
CA VAL A 55 34.16 -23.96 17.23
C VAL A 55 33.49 -22.75 16.57
N ALA A 56 32.74 -22.96 15.49
CA ALA A 56 31.95 -21.89 14.86
C ALA A 56 30.59 -22.36 14.32
N LEU A 57 30.04 -23.43 14.90
CA LEU A 57 28.71 -23.97 14.58
C LEU A 57 27.70 -23.83 15.73
N LEU A 58 27.98 -22.96 16.70
CA LEU A 58 27.14 -22.80 17.89
C LEU A 58 26.69 -21.36 18.18
N GLN A 59 26.62 -20.49 17.17
CA GLN A 59 26.08 -19.13 17.32
C GLN A 59 25.23 -18.76 16.10
N ILE A 60 24.13 -19.48 15.89
CA ILE A 60 23.00 -18.93 15.11
C ILE A 60 22.20 -18.11 16.12
N PRO A 61 22.29 -16.77 16.15
CA PRO A 61 21.33 -16.01 16.94
C PRO A 61 19.95 -16.36 16.40
N GLY A 62 19.07 -16.82 17.30
CA GLY A 62 17.73 -17.26 16.96
C GLY A 62 17.07 -16.24 16.04
N TRP A 63 16.45 -16.75 14.97
CA TRP A 63 15.47 -15.99 14.23
C TRP A 63 14.39 -15.60 15.24
N ALA A 64 14.55 -14.44 15.86
CA ALA A 64 13.45 -13.80 16.56
C ALA A 64 12.38 -13.64 15.49
N ALA A 65 11.24 -14.29 15.72
CA ALA A 65 10.04 -14.01 14.97
C ALA A 65 9.88 -12.49 14.99
N VAL A 66 10.00 -11.85 13.81
CA VAL A 66 9.64 -10.45 13.67
C VAL A 66 8.21 -10.37 14.19
N PRO A 67 7.93 -9.62 15.28
CA PRO A 67 6.57 -9.44 15.73
C PRO A 67 5.85 -8.83 14.53
N SER A 68 4.96 -9.62 13.94
CA SER A 68 4.06 -9.09 12.93
C SER A 68 3.25 -8.04 13.67
N ALA A 69 3.52 -6.77 13.41
CA ALA A 69 2.78 -5.64 13.97
C ALA A 69 1.38 -5.63 13.35
N HIS A 70 0.59 -6.65 13.65
CA HIS A 70 -0.84 -6.57 13.60
C HIS A 70 -1.19 -5.69 14.79
N ALA A 71 -1.56 -4.44 14.51
CA ALA A 71 -2.30 -3.68 15.48
C ALA A 71 -3.47 -4.56 15.92
N GLU A 72 -3.42 -5.03 17.16
CA GLU A 72 -4.42 -5.90 17.74
C GLU A 72 -5.68 -5.05 17.92
N GLU A 73 -6.50 -4.98 16.86
CA GLU A 73 -7.80 -4.32 16.91
C GLU A 73 -8.64 -5.13 17.88
N LYS A 74 -8.70 -4.63 19.13
CA LYS A 74 -9.39 -5.26 20.25
C LYS A 74 -10.84 -5.55 19.84
N ALA A 75 -11.19 -6.83 19.74
CA ALA A 75 -12.53 -7.24 19.36
C ALA A 75 -13.56 -6.68 20.37
N PRO A 76 -14.72 -6.17 19.91
CA PRO A 76 -15.76 -5.71 20.81
C PRO A 76 -16.30 -6.85 21.69
N GLU A 77 -16.56 -6.57 22.97
CA GLU A 77 -16.94 -7.55 24.01
C GLU A 77 -18.22 -8.36 23.72
N THR A 78 -19.00 -7.97 22.71
CA THR A 78 -20.24 -8.63 22.28
C THR A 78 -20.10 -9.47 21.00
N ALA A 79 -18.90 -9.53 20.40
CA ALA A 79 -18.67 -10.33 19.20
C ALA A 79 -18.56 -11.82 19.53
N LEU A 80 -19.21 -12.68 18.74
CA LEU A 80 -19.07 -14.13 18.88
C LEU A 80 -17.60 -14.52 18.83
N THR A 81 -17.14 -15.13 19.93
CA THR A 81 -15.79 -15.70 20.04
C THR A 81 -15.68 -16.98 19.21
N GLU A 82 -14.46 -17.40 18.92
CA GLU A 82 -14.21 -18.63 18.13
C GLU A 82 -14.85 -19.87 18.77
N GLY A 83 -14.74 -20.03 20.09
CA GLY A 83 -15.32 -21.16 20.81
C GLY A 83 -16.86 -21.20 20.73
N GLN A 84 -17.52 -20.05 20.84
CA GLN A 84 -18.97 -19.92 20.69
C GLN A 84 -19.41 -20.23 19.25
N ALA A 85 -18.67 -19.72 18.26
CA ALA A 85 -18.95 -19.98 16.85
C ALA A 85 -18.75 -21.46 16.48
N LEU A 86 -17.73 -22.13 17.03
CA LEU A 86 -17.52 -23.58 16.82
C LEU A 86 -18.64 -24.43 17.43
N ALA A 87 -19.12 -24.06 18.62
CA ALA A 87 -20.27 -24.73 19.22
C ALA A 87 -21.53 -24.56 18.35
N ALA A 88 -21.83 -23.32 17.94
CA ALA A 88 -22.96 -23.02 17.07
C ALA A 88 -22.85 -23.70 15.69
N ALA A 89 -21.66 -23.79 15.11
CA ALA A 89 -21.44 -24.47 13.83
C ALA A 89 -21.68 -25.99 13.93
N ARG A 90 -21.27 -26.62 15.04
CA ARG A 90 -21.55 -28.04 15.30
C ARG A 90 -23.04 -28.31 15.49
N GLU A 91 -23.73 -27.43 16.22
CA GLU A 91 -25.16 -27.55 16.50
C GLU A 91 -26.02 -27.31 15.24
N SER A 92 -25.69 -26.28 14.47
CA SER A 92 -26.44 -25.92 13.25
C SER A 92 -26.09 -26.78 12.03
N GLY A 93 -24.92 -27.43 12.02
CA GLY A 93 -24.40 -28.12 10.84
C GLY A 93 -23.99 -27.19 9.69
N ALA A 94 -23.90 -25.87 9.94
CA ALA A 94 -23.51 -24.87 8.96
C ALA A 94 -22.29 -24.03 9.42
N PRO A 95 -21.52 -23.43 8.49
CA PRO A 95 -20.47 -22.47 8.85
C PRO A 95 -21.04 -21.27 9.61
N VAL A 96 -20.40 -20.89 10.72
CA VAL A 96 -20.77 -19.72 11.54
C VAL A 96 -19.61 -18.75 11.58
N GLU A 97 -19.86 -17.46 11.33
CA GLU A 97 -18.80 -16.46 11.34
C GLU A 97 -18.32 -16.14 12.77
N VAL A 98 -17.00 -16.08 12.94
CA VAL A 98 -16.32 -15.62 14.15
C VAL A 98 -16.18 -14.10 14.07
N LEU A 99 -17.17 -13.36 14.58
CA LEU A 99 -17.18 -11.90 14.50
C LEU A 99 -15.98 -11.25 15.19
N ALA A 100 -15.42 -11.87 16.22
CA ALA A 100 -14.21 -11.37 16.89
C ALA A 100 -12.95 -11.47 16.00
N GLY A 101 -12.96 -12.34 14.99
CA GLY A 101 -11.88 -12.49 14.00
C GLY A 101 -12.12 -11.72 12.70
N ARG A 102 -13.24 -10.98 12.60
CA ARG A 102 -13.59 -10.17 11.42
C ARG A 102 -12.69 -8.94 11.33
N GLY A 103 -12.18 -8.66 10.13
CA GLY A 103 -11.42 -7.45 9.82
C GLY A 103 -11.82 -6.82 8.47
N GLU A 104 -11.12 -5.73 8.11
CA GLU A 104 -11.33 -4.96 6.87
C GLU A 104 -11.24 -5.81 5.59
N SER A 105 -10.32 -6.78 5.57
CA SER A 105 -10.07 -7.68 4.44
C SER A 105 -10.13 -9.16 4.82
N ARG A 106 -10.70 -9.48 6.00
CA ARG A 106 -10.67 -10.82 6.58
C ARG A 106 -12.04 -11.26 7.06
N THR A 107 -12.45 -12.46 6.68
CA THR A 107 -13.63 -13.16 7.22
C THR A 107 -13.20 -14.48 7.82
N VAL A 108 -13.67 -14.80 9.03
CA VAL A 108 -13.30 -16.04 9.74
C VAL A 108 -14.56 -16.84 10.01
N ARG A 109 -14.61 -18.11 9.62
CA ARG A 109 -15.76 -18.98 9.80
C ARG A 109 -15.36 -20.24 10.56
N ALA A 110 -16.11 -20.58 11.59
CA ALA A 110 -16.06 -21.88 12.25
C ALA A 110 -16.88 -22.89 11.45
N LEU A 111 -16.29 -24.05 11.15
CA LEU A 111 -16.93 -25.11 10.39
C LEU A 111 -17.48 -26.20 11.32
N PRO A 112 -18.57 -26.91 10.95
CA PRO A 112 -19.15 -27.98 11.76
C PRO A 112 -18.18 -29.12 12.09
N ASN A 113 -17.18 -29.35 11.24
CA ASN A 113 -16.13 -30.35 11.43
C ASN A 113 -15.06 -29.94 12.48
N GLY A 114 -15.21 -28.79 13.14
CA GLY A 114 -14.29 -28.28 14.14
C GLY A 114 -13.08 -27.53 13.57
N ARG A 115 -12.99 -27.33 12.25
CA ARG A 115 -11.94 -26.51 11.62
C ARG A 115 -12.39 -25.05 11.54
N VAL A 116 -11.42 -24.16 11.34
CA VAL A 116 -11.64 -22.74 11.04
C VAL A 116 -11.21 -22.46 9.61
N GLU A 117 -12.04 -21.73 8.89
CA GLU A 117 -11.77 -21.18 7.57
C GLU A 117 -11.47 -19.68 7.69
N VAL A 118 -10.42 -19.22 7.02
CA VAL A 118 -10.07 -17.80 6.93
C VAL A 118 -10.06 -17.40 5.47
N GLU A 119 -10.96 -16.49 5.11
CA GLU A 119 -11.01 -15.85 3.80
C GLU A 119 -10.29 -14.51 3.90
N GLN A 120 -9.24 -14.35 3.09
CA GLN A 120 -8.38 -13.17 3.07
C GLN A 120 -8.44 -12.51 1.70
N HIS A 121 -8.75 -11.21 1.67
CA HIS A 121 -8.80 -10.40 0.46
C HIS A 121 -7.54 -9.54 0.33
N VAL A 122 -7.16 -9.24 -0.91
CA VAL A 122 -6.00 -8.38 -1.23
C VAL A 122 -6.30 -6.91 -0.89
N ARG A 123 -7.55 -6.49 -1.09
CA ARG A 123 -8.03 -5.16 -0.71
C ARG A 123 -9.11 -5.27 0.36
N PRO A 124 -9.35 -4.21 1.15
CA PRO A 124 -10.50 -4.16 2.05
C PRO A 124 -11.81 -4.39 1.31
N ILE A 125 -12.70 -5.13 1.95
CA ILE A 125 -14.08 -5.36 1.49
C ILE A 125 -15.10 -4.69 2.40
N ARG A 126 -14.65 -4.21 3.58
CA ARG A 126 -15.47 -3.51 4.55
C ARG A 126 -14.65 -2.47 5.30
N ALA A 127 -15.33 -1.44 5.79
CA ALA A 127 -14.77 -0.37 6.60
C ALA A 127 -15.56 -0.17 7.90
N ARG A 128 -14.92 0.44 8.89
CA ARG A 128 -15.58 0.88 10.11
C ARG A 128 -16.29 2.20 9.87
N ARG A 129 -17.60 2.23 10.15
CA ARG A 129 -18.43 3.43 10.04
C ARG A 129 -19.44 3.46 11.17
N ASP A 130 -19.53 4.59 11.87
CA ASP A 130 -20.49 4.82 12.96
C ASP A 130 -20.49 3.70 14.03
N GLY A 131 -19.31 3.13 14.32
CA GLY A 131 -19.13 2.02 15.27
C GLY A 131 -19.43 0.62 14.71
N GLY A 132 -19.97 0.51 13.49
CA GLY A 132 -20.28 -0.73 12.80
C GLY A 132 -19.34 -1.05 11.64
N TRP A 133 -19.55 -2.22 11.03
CA TRP A 133 -18.97 -2.59 9.74
C TRP A 133 -19.94 -2.21 8.62
N ALA A 134 -19.42 -1.59 7.57
CA ALA A 134 -20.14 -1.35 6.32
C ALA A 134 -19.30 -1.84 5.15
N ASP A 135 -19.95 -2.26 4.06
CA ASP A 135 -19.25 -2.56 2.82
C ASP A 135 -18.53 -1.31 2.29
N ILE A 136 -17.43 -1.50 1.56
CA ILE A 136 -16.72 -0.38 0.92
C ILE A 136 -17.64 0.32 -0.09
N ASP A 137 -17.71 1.64 0.01
CA ASP A 137 -18.44 2.52 -0.90
C ASP A 137 -17.57 3.74 -1.21
N THR A 138 -16.88 3.71 -2.34
CA THR A 138 -16.02 4.81 -2.79
C THR A 138 -16.81 5.93 -3.48
N GLY A 139 -18.13 5.80 -3.61
CA GLY A 139 -19.00 6.79 -4.23
C GLY A 139 -18.91 8.15 -3.55
N LEU A 140 -18.48 9.16 -4.29
CA LEU A 140 -18.26 10.50 -3.79
C LEU A 140 -19.55 11.29 -3.71
N ARG A 141 -19.69 12.02 -2.60
CA ARG A 141 -20.80 12.95 -2.36
C ARG A 141 -20.30 14.19 -1.63
N ARG A 142 -21.02 15.30 -1.78
CA ARG A 142 -20.76 16.53 -1.01
C ARG A 142 -21.12 16.33 0.46
N SER A 143 -20.32 16.93 1.33
CA SER A 143 -20.51 16.95 2.78
C SER A 143 -20.03 18.31 3.32
N GLY A 144 -20.91 19.30 3.32
CA GLY A 144 -20.53 20.69 3.62
C GLY A 144 -19.61 21.23 2.52
N ALA A 145 -18.45 21.75 2.91
CA ALA A 145 -17.42 22.24 1.98
C ALA A 145 -16.52 21.12 1.40
N ASP A 146 -16.64 19.88 1.89
CA ASP A 146 -15.82 18.76 1.45
C ASP A 146 -16.57 17.83 0.49
N VAL A 147 -15.80 16.97 -0.18
CA VAL A 147 -16.27 15.80 -0.93
C VAL A 147 -15.77 14.54 -0.22
N VAL A 148 -16.63 13.58 0.06
CA VAL A 148 -16.30 12.36 0.84
C VAL A 148 -16.86 11.10 0.20
N PRO A 149 -16.20 9.94 0.34
CA PRO A 149 -16.79 8.66 -0.04
C PRO A 149 -17.91 8.23 0.93
N GLY A 150 -18.70 7.23 0.55
CA GLY A 150 -19.71 6.61 1.41
C GLY A 150 -19.11 5.80 2.56
N ALA A 151 -18.09 4.99 2.28
CA ALA A 151 -17.36 4.18 3.24
C ALA A 151 -15.97 3.76 2.70
N SER A 152 -14.92 4.06 3.45
CA SER A 152 -13.53 3.66 3.21
C SER A 152 -12.83 3.35 4.53
N THR A 153 -11.77 2.55 4.53
CA THR A 153 -11.02 2.20 5.75
C THR A 153 -10.19 3.37 6.30
N VAL A 154 -10.10 4.44 5.53
CA VAL A 154 -9.52 5.72 5.94
C VAL A 154 -10.59 6.81 5.95
N GLY A 155 -10.45 7.78 6.85
CA GLY A 155 -11.24 9.01 6.83
C GLY A 155 -10.76 9.91 5.71
N LEU A 156 -11.39 9.83 4.54
CA LEU A 156 -11.01 10.55 3.33
C LEU A 156 -11.90 11.77 3.09
N ARG A 157 -11.27 12.91 2.78
CA ARG A 157 -11.95 14.15 2.39
C ARG A 157 -11.18 14.79 1.24
N PHE A 158 -11.86 15.06 0.13
CA PHE A 158 -11.34 15.90 -0.95
C PHE A 158 -11.89 17.32 -0.82
N SER A 159 -11.13 18.29 -1.33
CA SER A 159 -11.50 19.71 -1.30
C SER A 159 -12.77 19.99 -2.11
N GLY A 160 -13.68 20.83 -1.63
CA GLY A 160 -14.73 21.42 -2.47
C GLY A 160 -14.24 22.55 -3.39
N GLY A 161 -12.95 22.88 -3.36
CA GLY A 161 -12.35 24.05 -4.02
C GLY A 161 -11.75 25.04 -3.01
N GLY A 162 -11.11 26.10 -3.53
CA GLY A 162 -10.45 27.14 -2.73
C GLY A 162 -9.02 26.79 -2.31
N ASP A 163 -8.52 27.46 -1.28
CA ASP A 163 -7.11 27.41 -0.83
C ASP A 163 -6.79 26.26 0.14
N GLY A 164 -7.78 25.43 0.47
CA GLY A 164 -7.62 24.30 1.38
C GLY A 164 -6.78 23.15 0.77
N PRO A 165 -6.37 22.17 1.60
CA PRO A 165 -5.72 20.96 1.11
C PRO A 165 -6.59 20.24 0.08
N MET A 166 -5.99 19.73 -1.00
CA MET A 166 -6.74 19.01 -2.04
C MET A 166 -7.31 17.69 -1.49
N VAL A 167 -6.61 17.08 -0.53
CA VAL A 167 -7.04 15.88 0.17
C VAL A 167 -6.58 15.91 1.62
N GLN A 168 -7.44 15.41 2.49
CA GLN A 168 -7.14 15.09 3.88
C GLN A 168 -7.50 13.62 4.10
N MET A 169 -6.58 12.88 4.72
CA MET A 169 -6.74 11.46 5.02
C MET A 169 -6.42 11.22 6.49
N THR A 170 -7.28 10.46 7.17
CA THR A 170 -7.08 10.05 8.57
C THR A 170 -7.10 8.53 8.67
N ARG A 171 -6.12 7.93 9.35
CA ARG A 171 -6.11 6.48 9.63
C ARG A 171 -5.56 6.25 11.03
N ALA A 172 -6.27 5.47 11.84
CA ALA A 172 -5.88 5.15 13.22
C ALA A 172 -5.47 6.41 14.04
N GLY A 173 -6.19 7.53 13.87
CA GLY A 173 -5.91 8.79 14.55
C GLY A 173 -4.79 9.66 13.93
N HIS A 174 -4.00 9.12 13.00
CA HIS A 174 -2.99 9.88 12.27
C HIS A 174 -3.59 10.62 11.08
N LYS A 175 -3.14 11.86 10.86
CA LYS A 175 -3.65 12.73 9.80
C LYS A 175 -2.56 13.03 8.78
N LEU A 176 -2.96 13.02 7.52
CA LEU A 176 -2.17 13.46 6.38
C LEU A 176 -3.00 14.44 5.56
N ALA A 177 -2.38 15.51 5.10
CA ALA A 177 -2.98 16.44 4.17
C ALA A 177 -2.01 16.70 3.02
N LEU A 178 -2.52 16.71 1.79
CA LEU A 178 -1.77 17.04 0.59
C LEU A 178 -2.42 18.27 -0.04
N THR A 179 -1.62 19.27 -0.36
CA THR A 179 -2.09 20.59 -0.81
C THR A 179 -1.62 20.85 -2.23
N TRP A 180 -2.56 21.30 -3.06
CA TRP A 180 -2.27 21.79 -4.40
C TRP A 180 -1.64 23.19 -4.32
N PRO A 181 -0.69 23.57 -5.20
CA PRO A 181 0.06 24.83 -5.05
C PRO A 181 -0.77 26.12 -5.20
N THR A 182 -1.92 26.03 -5.85
CA THR A 182 -2.81 27.17 -6.13
C THR A 182 -4.22 26.86 -5.62
N PRO A 183 -5.09 27.86 -5.46
CA PRO A 183 -6.49 27.61 -5.16
C PRO A 183 -7.10 26.64 -6.19
N LEU A 184 -7.86 25.66 -5.70
CA LEU A 184 -8.55 24.70 -6.54
C LEU A 184 -9.91 25.24 -7.01
N PRO A 185 -10.32 24.93 -8.25
CA PRO A 185 -11.69 25.16 -8.69
C PRO A 185 -12.64 24.22 -7.92
N GLU A 186 -13.93 24.46 -8.05
CA GLU A 186 -14.92 23.51 -7.56
C GLU A 186 -14.94 22.22 -8.41
N PRO A 187 -14.95 21.01 -7.80
CA PRO A 187 -14.90 19.77 -8.56
C PRO A 187 -16.28 19.33 -9.06
N THR A 188 -16.31 18.69 -10.22
CA THR A 188 -17.44 17.86 -10.66
C THR A 188 -17.23 16.41 -10.23
N LEU A 189 -18.28 15.76 -9.73
CA LEU A 189 -18.23 14.39 -9.22
C LEU A 189 -18.80 13.41 -10.23
N ASP A 190 -18.12 12.29 -10.41
CA ASP A 190 -18.58 11.14 -11.19
C ASP A 190 -18.14 9.86 -10.48
N GLY A 191 -19.10 9.10 -9.92
CA GLY A 191 -18.83 7.91 -9.14
C GLY A 191 -17.83 8.16 -8.00
N ASP A 192 -16.67 7.52 -8.08
CA ASP A 192 -15.58 7.62 -7.10
C ASP A 192 -14.57 8.74 -7.37
N THR A 193 -14.82 9.57 -8.40
CA THR A 193 -13.84 10.53 -8.93
C THR A 193 -14.34 11.97 -8.85
N ALA A 194 -13.50 12.84 -8.29
CA ALA A 194 -13.66 14.30 -8.28
C ALA A 194 -12.71 14.92 -9.31
N THR A 195 -13.28 15.66 -10.27
CA THR A 195 -12.52 16.32 -11.34
C THR A 195 -12.46 17.83 -11.11
N TYR A 196 -11.25 18.34 -10.91
CA TYR A 196 -10.91 19.75 -10.80
C TYR A 196 -10.38 20.23 -12.15
N ARG A 197 -11.17 21.06 -12.86
CA ARG A 197 -10.82 21.47 -14.22
C ARG A 197 -9.91 22.69 -14.26
N GLY A 198 -8.93 22.66 -15.14
CA GLY A 198 -8.13 23.83 -15.43
C GLY A 198 -7.12 24.24 -14.34
N VAL A 199 -6.64 23.27 -13.54
CA VAL A 199 -5.79 23.51 -12.36
C VAL A 199 -4.41 24.09 -12.69
N LEU A 200 -3.95 23.93 -13.93
CA LEU A 200 -2.74 24.56 -14.47
C LEU A 200 -3.02 25.22 -15.83
N GLY A 201 -4.19 25.87 -15.95
CA GLY A 201 -4.69 26.40 -17.21
C GLY A 201 -5.69 25.44 -17.87
N ALA A 202 -6.43 25.91 -18.88
CA ALA A 202 -7.65 25.26 -19.38
C ALA A 202 -7.50 23.78 -19.81
N ASP A 203 -6.29 23.39 -20.19
CA ASP A 203 -5.98 22.07 -20.75
C ASP A 203 -5.41 21.06 -19.73
N VAL A 204 -5.32 21.41 -18.44
CA VAL A 204 -4.82 20.51 -17.39
C VAL A 204 -5.87 20.36 -16.29
N ASP A 205 -6.35 19.14 -16.10
CA ASP A 205 -7.29 18.80 -15.02
C ASP A 205 -6.60 17.92 -13.97
N LEU A 206 -7.02 18.06 -12.72
CA LEU A 206 -6.66 17.15 -11.62
C LEU A 206 -7.87 16.25 -11.32
N LEU A 207 -7.64 14.94 -11.35
CA LEU A 207 -8.61 13.94 -10.93
C LEU A 207 -8.16 13.37 -9.59
N LEU A 208 -9.03 13.40 -8.60
CA LEU A 208 -8.87 12.68 -7.34
C LEU A 208 -9.87 11.54 -7.30
N ARG A 209 -9.39 10.30 -7.20
CA ARG A 209 -10.22 9.10 -7.11
C ARG A 209 -10.14 8.51 -5.72
N ALA A 210 -11.28 8.26 -5.09
CA ALA A 210 -11.33 7.55 -3.82
C ALA A 210 -11.06 6.06 -4.02
N GLU A 211 -10.25 5.47 -3.14
CA GLU A 211 -10.01 4.03 -3.09
C GLU A 211 -10.45 3.49 -1.71
N ALA A 212 -10.59 2.17 -1.59
CA ALA A 212 -11.05 1.53 -0.36
C ALA A 212 -10.21 1.93 0.86
N ASP A 213 -8.90 2.11 0.68
CA ASP A 213 -7.87 2.34 1.69
C ASP A 213 -7.05 3.61 1.46
N GLY A 214 -7.49 4.49 0.56
CA GLY A 214 -6.72 5.67 0.21
C GLY A 214 -7.34 6.47 -0.93
N PHE A 215 -6.49 7.03 -1.77
CA PHE A 215 -6.88 7.77 -2.95
C PHE A 215 -5.79 7.71 -4.01
N ALA A 216 -6.16 7.95 -5.26
CA ALA A 216 -5.24 8.21 -6.35
C ALA A 216 -5.42 9.67 -6.82
N HIS A 217 -4.33 10.30 -7.26
CA HIS A 217 -4.39 11.53 -8.02
C HIS A 217 -3.88 11.30 -9.45
N THR A 218 -4.44 12.02 -10.42
CA THR A 218 -3.99 11.95 -11.81
C THR A 218 -4.11 13.33 -12.44
N LEU A 219 -3.09 13.74 -13.18
CA LEU A 219 -3.16 14.94 -14.02
C LEU A 219 -3.48 14.54 -15.45
N VAL A 220 -4.58 15.08 -15.96
CA VAL A 220 -5.01 14.89 -17.34
C VAL A 220 -4.60 16.11 -18.14
N VAL A 221 -3.61 15.93 -19.01
CA VAL A 221 -3.12 16.96 -19.93
C VAL A 221 -3.76 16.73 -21.29
N LYS A 222 -4.59 17.68 -21.73
CA LYS A 222 -5.46 17.53 -22.92
C LYS A 222 -4.74 17.82 -24.24
N THR A 223 -3.69 18.64 -24.22
CA THR A 223 -2.97 19.11 -25.42
C THR A 223 -1.46 18.90 -25.31
N ALA A 224 -0.78 18.78 -26.45
CA ALA A 224 0.67 18.61 -26.49
C ALA A 224 1.41 19.88 -26.06
N GLU A 225 0.80 21.03 -26.30
CA GLU A 225 1.25 22.35 -25.87
C GLU A 225 1.23 22.45 -24.35
N ALA A 226 0.13 22.05 -23.70
CA ALA A 226 0.04 22.03 -22.24
C ALA A 226 1.04 21.05 -21.61
N ALA A 227 1.35 19.93 -22.27
CA ALA A 227 2.37 18.98 -21.79
C ALA A 227 3.79 19.57 -21.75
N LYS A 228 4.04 20.66 -22.49
CA LYS A 228 5.32 21.39 -22.49
C LYS A 228 5.36 22.49 -21.43
N ASP A 229 4.32 22.67 -20.63
CA ASP A 229 4.29 23.70 -19.58
C ASP A 229 5.36 23.39 -18.51
N PRO A 230 6.34 24.29 -18.30
CA PRO A 230 7.41 24.07 -17.33
C PRO A 230 6.94 24.04 -15.87
N ARG A 231 5.67 24.38 -15.60
CA ARG A 231 5.04 24.20 -14.29
C ARG A 231 4.75 22.73 -13.98
N LEU A 232 4.44 21.91 -14.99
CA LEU A 232 4.22 20.46 -14.80
C LEU A 232 5.50 19.76 -14.32
N ALA A 233 6.64 20.09 -14.92
CA ALA A 233 7.94 19.51 -14.56
C ALA A 233 8.44 19.93 -13.15
N ARG A 234 7.87 21.01 -12.59
CA ARG A 234 8.25 21.57 -11.28
C ARG A 234 7.11 21.49 -10.28
N LEU A 235 6.08 20.70 -10.58
CA LEU A 235 4.93 20.57 -9.71
C LEU A 235 5.36 19.91 -8.40
N ALA A 236 5.24 20.66 -7.30
CA ALA A 236 5.52 20.18 -5.97
C ALA A 236 4.25 20.29 -5.13
N LEU A 237 3.74 19.15 -4.65
CA LEU A 237 2.61 19.12 -3.73
C LEU A 237 3.13 19.29 -2.30
N SER A 238 2.46 20.13 -1.52
CA SER A 238 2.83 20.34 -0.12
C SER A 238 2.20 19.26 0.75
N LEU A 239 3.02 18.51 1.48
CA LEU A 239 2.58 17.45 2.40
C LEU A 239 2.64 17.94 3.85
N SER A 240 1.55 17.76 4.59
CA SER A 240 1.49 17.92 6.04
C SER A 240 1.12 16.59 6.68
N ALA A 241 1.97 16.10 7.59
CA ALA A 241 1.78 14.83 8.26
C ALA A 241 2.21 14.94 9.74
N PRO A 242 1.42 15.64 10.59
CA PRO A 242 1.82 15.93 11.97
C PRO A 242 2.05 14.65 12.78
N GLY A 243 3.20 14.58 13.45
CA GLY A 243 3.57 13.42 14.28
C GLY A 243 3.92 12.16 13.48
N LEU A 244 4.13 12.27 12.17
CA LEU A 244 4.58 11.18 11.30
C LEU A 244 5.98 11.47 10.74
N SER A 245 6.79 10.42 10.63
CA SER A 245 8.03 10.45 9.85
C SER A 245 7.71 10.04 8.42
N VAL A 246 8.00 10.91 7.46
CA VAL A 246 7.82 10.63 6.04
C VAL A 246 9.16 10.23 5.45
N THR A 247 9.21 9.05 4.85
CA THR A 247 10.38 8.60 4.09
C THR A 247 9.97 8.46 2.63
N GLN A 248 10.75 9.07 1.75
CA GLN A 248 10.62 8.84 0.32
C GLN A 248 11.35 7.55 -0.01
N GLU A 249 10.63 6.55 -0.48
CA GLU A 249 11.25 5.38 -1.08
C GLU A 249 11.65 5.73 -2.53
N PRO A 250 12.85 5.34 -3.00
CA PRO A 250 13.20 5.53 -4.41
C PRO A 250 12.17 4.84 -5.28
N ALA A 251 11.42 5.61 -6.06
CA ALA A 251 10.46 5.07 -6.99
C ALA A 251 11.20 4.27 -8.08
N GLY A 252 10.69 3.07 -8.37
CA GLY A 252 10.85 2.47 -9.70
C GLY A 252 10.07 3.26 -10.74
#